data_AF-A0A2K3IZZ5-F1
#
_entry.id   AF-A0A2K3IZZ5-F1
#
_cell.length_a   1.000
_cell.length_b   1.000
_cell.length_c   1.000
_cell.angle_alpha   90.00
_cell.angle_beta   90.00
_cell.angle_gamma   90.00
#
_symmetry.space_group_name_H-M   'P 1'
#
loop_
_entity.id
_entity.type
_entity.pdbx_description
1 polymer ?
#
loop_
_entity_poly.entity_id
_entity_poly.type
_entity_poly.pdbx_seq_one_letter_code
_entity_poly.pdbx_strand_id
1 'polypeptide(L)'
;MPSRKSPRKGSLQFWPRKRASKFLPRVNWNAIKGNDSTDAGKGLKGFICYKAGMASAFVKDVTEHSMTKGKRIIVPVTILECPPLKIFSVRFYRKGKPVKDVLVENLDKELKKKIKVPKKKGQKIEDVKVEYDNIKVICHSVVKKTNVKKTPDLSELGL
;
A
#
# COMPACT_ATOMS: atom_id res chain seq x y z
N MET A 1 41.33 18.81 -27.95
CA MET A 1 39.91 19.22 -28.13
C MET A 1 39.25 19.34 -26.76
N PRO A 2 38.57 20.45 -26.43
CA PRO A 2 37.80 20.53 -25.19
C PRO A 2 36.67 19.50 -25.25
N SER A 3 36.58 18.62 -24.25
CA SER A 3 35.53 17.61 -24.18
C SER A 3 34.16 18.29 -24.08
N ARG A 4 33.24 18.03 -25.01
CA ARG A 4 31.86 18.51 -24.94
C ARG A 4 31.24 18.07 -23.61
N LYS A 5 30.98 19.01 -22.69
CA LYS A 5 30.30 18.74 -21.42
C LYS A 5 28.79 18.66 -21.68
N SER A 6 28.17 17.54 -21.32
CA SER A 6 26.72 17.39 -21.30
C SER A 6 26.27 16.90 -19.93
N PRO A 7 25.06 17.29 -19.46
CA PRO A 7 24.51 16.74 -18.24
C PRO A 7 24.40 15.21 -18.29
N ARG A 8 24.49 14.57 -17.13
CA ARG A 8 24.39 13.12 -17.03
C ARG A 8 23.05 12.62 -17.56
N LYS A 9 23.08 11.62 -18.45
CA LYS A 9 21.89 10.97 -18.98
C LYS A 9 21.32 9.95 -17.99
N GLY A 10 20.25 10.36 -17.31
CA GLY A 10 19.45 9.51 -16.42
C GLY A 10 20.04 9.34 -15.02
N SER A 11 19.14 9.18 -14.05
CA SER A 11 19.51 8.97 -12.64
C SER A 11 20.14 7.59 -12.42
N LEU A 12 21.18 7.56 -11.60
CA LEU A 12 21.81 6.32 -11.09
C LEU A 12 20.97 5.62 -10.01
N GLN A 13 20.03 6.33 -9.39
CA GLN A 13 19.20 5.79 -8.31
C GLN A 13 18.32 4.62 -8.77
N PHE A 14 17.97 4.57 -10.06
CA PHE A 14 17.16 3.50 -10.65
C PHE A 14 18.00 2.39 -11.31
N TRP A 15 19.31 2.37 -11.07
CA TRP A 15 20.17 1.27 -11.47
C TRP A 15 20.17 0.19 -10.37
N PRO A 16 20.05 -1.12 -10.70
CA PRO A 16 19.95 -1.71 -12.03
C PRO A 16 18.52 -1.63 -12.62
N ARG A 17 18.43 -1.31 -13.92
CA ARG A 17 17.16 -1.24 -14.68
C ARG A 17 16.66 -2.64 -15.05
N LYS A 18 16.32 -3.43 -14.03
CA LYS A 18 15.82 -4.81 -14.18
C LYS A 18 14.33 -4.92 -13.88
N ARG A 19 13.69 -5.99 -14.37
CA ARG A 19 12.29 -6.30 -14.01
C ARG A 19 12.16 -6.48 -12.50
N ALA A 20 11.14 -5.86 -11.92
CA ALA A 20 10.84 -6.02 -10.50
C ALA A 20 10.52 -7.50 -10.19
N SER A 21 11.02 -8.00 -9.06
CA SER A 21 10.81 -9.40 -8.65
C SER A 21 9.40 -9.68 -8.13
N LYS A 22 8.68 -8.64 -7.71
CA LYS A 22 7.32 -8.74 -7.18
C LYS A 22 6.38 -7.84 -7.95
N PHE A 23 5.17 -8.33 -8.18
CA PHE A 23 4.09 -7.55 -8.79
C PHE A 23 3.62 -6.43 -7.86
N LEU A 24 3.32 -6.75 -6.60
CA LEU A 24 3.08 -5.73 -5.59
C LEU A 24 4.42 -5.22 -5.01
N PRO A 25 4.64 -3.90 -5.00
CA PRO A 25 5.85 -3.34 -4.43
C PRO A 25 5.87 -3.50 -2.91
N ARG A 26 7.08 -3.62 -2.34
CA ARG A 26 7.28 -3.52 -0.90
C ARG A 26 7.40 -2.06 -0.52
N VAL A 27 6.58 -1.62 0.44
CA VAL A 27 6.57 -0.23 0.91
C VAL A 27 7.43 -0.08 2.17
N ASN A 28 8.18 1.03 2.26
CA ASN A 28 8.84 1.44 3.49
C ASN A 28 7.89 2.31 4.31
N TRP A 29 7.13 1.68 5.22
CA TRP A 29 6.13 2.36 6.05
C TRP A 29 6.72 3.36 7.05
N ASN A 30 8.01 3.24 7.38
CA ASN A 30 8.67 4.15 8.33
C ASN A 30 8.95 5.53 7.72
N ALA A 31 9.04 5.61 6.38
CA ALA A 31 9.20 6.88 5.68
C ALA A 31 7.92 7.72 5.68
N ILE A 32 6.77 7.08 5.91
CA ILE A 32 5.47 7.72 6.01
C ILE A 32 5.28 8.06 7.48
N LYS A 33 5.61 9.31 7.85
CA LYS A 33 5.27 9.83 9.17
C LYS A 33 3.75 9.75 9.32
N GLY A 34 3.28 9.09 10.37
CA GLY A 34 1.90 9.25 10.78
C GLY A 34 1.70 10.71 11.16
N ASN A 35 0.53 11.27 10.93
CA ASN A 35 0.24 12.57 11.52
C ASN A 35 0.25 12.35 13.03
N ASP A 36 1.29 12.82 13.71
CA ASP A 36 1.44 12.80 15.18
C ASP A 36 0.38 13.68 15.88
N SER A 37 -0.62 14.18 15.14
CA SER A 37 -1.82 14.80 15.67
C SER A 37 -2.60 13.75 16.45
N THR A 38 -2.55 13.90 17.77
CA THR A 38 -3.15 13.15 18.86
C THR A 38 -4.63 12.77 18.71
N ASP A 39 -5.33 13.25 17.67
CA ASP A 39 -6.76 13.05 17.43
C ASP A 39 -7.11 12.17 16.21
N ALA A 40 -6.15 11.84 15.35
CA ALA A 40 -6.37 10.93 14.23
C ALA A 40 -5.88 9.53 14.62
N GLY A 41 -6.78 8.70 15.16
CA GLY A 41 -6.48 7.34 15.62
C GLY A 41 -5.65 6.52 14.63
N LYS A 42 -4.86 5.57 15.17
CA LYS A 42 -3.92 4.65 14.47
C LYS A 42 -4.52 4.01 13.20
N GLY A 43 -4.50 4.75 12.09
CA GLY A 43 -5.09 4.35 10.82
C GLY A 43 -4.13 3.50 9.98
N LEU A 44 -4.68 2.70 9.07
CA LEU A 44 -3.85 1.96 8.10
C LEU A 44 -3.18 2.94 7.14
N LYS A 45 -1.86 2.86 7.00
CA LYS A 45 -1.06 3.77 6.15
C LYS A 45 -1.16 3.52 4.65
N GLY A 46 -1.86 2.48 4.21
CA GLY A 46 -1.92 2.14 2.79
C GLY A 46 -3.10 1.27 2.39
N PHE A 47 -3.27 1.15 1.08
CA PHE A 47 -4.39 0.45 0.47
C PHE A 47 -3.95 -0.24 -0.84
N ILE A 48 -4.68 -1.25 -1.29
CA ILE A 48 -4.45 -1.92 -2.59
C ILE A 48 -5.55 -1.49 -3.55
N CYS A 49 -5.17 -0.85 -4.66
CA CYS A 49 -6.07 -0.51 -5.75
C CYS A 49 -5.50 -0.98 -7.09
N TYR A 50 -6.39 -1.06 -8.08
CA TYR A 50 -6.07 -1.47 -9.44
C TYR A 50 -6.38 -0.33 -10.41
N LYS A 51 -5.46 -0.03 -11.33
CA LYS A 51 -5.68 1.02 -12.33
C LYS A 51 -6.75 0.54 -13.33
N ALA A 52 -7.90 1.21 -13.34
CA ALA A 52 -9.01 0.90 -14.24
C ALA A 52 -8.93 1.71 -15.55
N GLY A 53 -8.45 2.95 -15.49
CA GLY A 53 -8.36 3.81 -16.67
C GLY A 53 -7.80 5.19 -16.38
N MET A 54 -7.89 6.07 -17.37
CA MET A 54 -7.54 7.49 -17.27
C MET A 54 -8.61 8.32 -17.97
N ALA A 55 -8.87 9.52 -17.46
CA ALA A 55 -9.83 10.47 -18.01
C ALA A 55 -9.27 11.89 -17.89
N SER A 56 -9.98 12.86 -18.47
CA SER A 56 -9.71 14.29 -18.26
C SER A 56 -10.83 14.88 -17.41
N ALA A 57 -10.46 15.54 -16.31
CA ALA A 57 -11.42 16.19 -15.42
C ALA A 57 -11.40 17.70 -15.64
N PHE A 58 -12.58 18.31 -15.71
CA PHE A 58 -12.74 19.76 -15.66
C PHE A 58 -12.77 20.19 -14.20
N VAL A 59 -11.74 20.91 -13.76
CA VAL A 59 -11.57 21.32 -12.36
C VAL A 59 -11.43 22.84 -12.29
N LYS A 60 -12.03 23.45 -11.27
CA LYS A 60 -11.83 24.88 -10.99
C LYS A 60 -10.51 25.06 -10.24
N ASP A 61 -9.63 25.91 -10.73
CA ASP A 61 -8.37 26.23 -10.04
C ASP A 61 -8.63 27.18 -8.87
N VAL A 62 -8.21 26.77 -7.67
CA VAL A 62 -8.36 27.54 -6.41
C VAL A 62 -6.99 27.93 -5.84
N THR A 63 -5.89 27.59 -6.53
CA THR A 63 -4.53 27.82 -6.05
C THR A 63 -4.26 29.32 -5.89
N GLU A 64 -3.67 29.70 -4.75
CA GLU A 64 -3.32 31.09 -4.49
C GLU A 64 -2.22 31.58 -5.45
N HIS A 65 -2.31 32.83 -5.89
CA HIS A 65 -1.40 33.45 -6.87
C HIS A 65 -1.25 32.74 -8.23
N SER A 66 -2.17 31.82 -8.57
CA SER A 66 -2.19 31.19 -9.90
C SER A 66 -2.79 32.13 -10.95
N MET A 67 -2.18 32.16 -12.14
CA MET A 67 -2.70 32.87 -13.32
C MET A 67 -4.07 32.33 -13.80
N THR A 68 -4.39 31.08 -13.43
CA THR A 68 -5.66 30.42 -13.76
C THR A 68 -6.66 30.41 -12.60
N LYS A 69 -6.38 31.11 -11.48
CA LYS A 69 -7.28 31.16 -10.32
C LYS A 69 -8.70 31.55 -10.73
N GLY A 70 -9.67 30.73 -10.32
CA GLY A 70 -11.09 30.90 -10.63
C GLY A 70 -11.55 30.36 -11.99
N LYS A 71 -10.63 30.02 -12.90
CA LYS A 71 -10.95 29.45 -14.22
C LYS A 71 -11.08 27.92 -14.16
N ARG A 72 -11.77 27.35 -15.15
CA ARG A 72 -11.85 25.89 -15.34
C ARG A 72 -10.65 25.43 -16.17
N ILE A 73 -9.88 24.50 -15.63
CA ILE A 73 -8.74 23.85 -16.28
C ILE A 73 -9.06 22.37 -16.50
N ILE A 74 -8.39 21.76 -17.49
CA ILE A 74 -8.50 20.34 -17.78
C ILE A 74 -7.27 19.65 -17.20
N VAL A 75 -7.50 18.67 -16.31
CA VAL A 75 -6.42 17.92 -15.64
C VAL A 75 -6.57 16.42 -15.97
N PRO A 76 -5.48 15.74 -16.38
CA PRO A 76 -5.52 14.29 -16.57
C PRO A 76 -5.64 13.60 -15.21
N VAL A 77 -6.63 12.71 -15.07
CA VAL A 77 -6.90 11.94 -13.85
C VAL A 77 -6.77 10.44 -14.13
N THR A 78 -6.31 9.70 -13.12
CA THR A 78 -6.26 8.24 -13.16
C THR A 78 -7.37 7.67 -12.28
N ILE A 79 -8.15 6.75 -12.84
CA ILE A 79 -9.25 6.08 -12.13
C ILE A 79 -8.69 4.78 -11.55
N LEU A 80 -8.78 4.65 -10.22
CA LEU A 80 -8.35 3.48 -9.48
C LEU A 80 -9.58 2.76 -8.90
N GLU A 81 -9.73 1.48 -9.23
CA GLU A 81 -10.71 0.61 -8.60
C GLU A 81 -10.12 0.08 -7.29
N CYS A 82 -10.78 0.37 -6.17
CA CYS A 82 -10.31 0.05 -4.84
C CYS A 82 -11.28 -0.96 -4.18
N PRO A 83 -11.07 -2.28 -4.36
CA PRO A 83 -11.89 -3.27 -3.67
C PRO A 83 -11.73 -3.16 -2.15
N PRO A 84 -12.74 -3.58 -1.37
CA PRO A 84 -12.60 -3.70 0.07
C PRO A 84 -11.41 -4.56 0.46
N LEU A 85 -10.65 -4.10 1.45
CA LEU A 85 -9.58 -4.88 2.07
C LEU A 85 -10.12 -5.65 3.28
N LYS A 86 -9.67 -6.90 3.42
CA LYS A 86 -9.87 -7.70 4.63
C LYS A 86 -8.55 -7.93 5.34
N ILE A 87 -8.58 -7.87 6.66
CA ILE A 87 -7.42 -8.19 7.50
C ILE A 87 -7.30 -9.71 7.60
N PHE A 88 -6.10 -10.22 7.30
CA PHE A 88 -5.75 -11.62 7.45
C PHE A 88 -5.10 -11.89 8.81
N SER A 89 -4.14 -11.05 9.19
CA SER A 89 -3.40 -11.21 10.43
C SER A 89 -2.74 -9.91 10.89
N VAL A 90 -2.40 -9.86 12.17
CA VAL A 90 -1.55 -8.82 12.76
C VAL A 90 -0.18 -9.41 13.04
N ARG A 91 0.87 -8.76 12.55
CA ARG A 91 2.27 -9.20 12.67
C ARG A 91 3.05 -8.25 13.56
N PHE A 92 3.65 -8.80 14.60
CA PHE A 92 4.50 -8.08 15.54
C PHE A 92 5.96 -8.20 15.14
N TYR A 93 6.69 -7.09 15.17
CA TYR A 93 8.11 -7.02 14.86
C TYR A 93 8.91 -6.53 16.06
N ARG A 94 10.08 -7.13 16.27
CA ARG A 94 11.11 -6.69 17.22
C ARG A 94 12.47 -6.69 16.52
N LYS A 95 13.19 -5.57 16.58
CA LYS A 95 14.47 -5.34 15.91
C LYS A 95 14.44 -5.75 14.42
N GLY A 96 13.32 -5.45 13.75
CA GLY A 96 13.10 -5.77 12.34
C GLY A 96 12.76 -7.23 12.02
N LYS A 97 12.69 -8.13 13.01
CA LYS A 97 12.32 -9.54 12.84
C LYS A 97 10.88 -9.79 13.27
N PRO A 98 10.10 -10.60 12.53
CA PRO A 98 8.75 -10.96 12.94
C PRO A 98 8.81 -11.89 14.16
N VAL A 99 8.11 -11.55 15.23
CA VAL A 99 8.09 -12.32 16.48
C VAL A 99 6.87 -13.22 16.54
N LYS A 100 5.69 -12.66 16.24
CA LYS A 100 4.43 -13.39 16.31
C LYS A 100 3.44 -12.86 15.28
N ASP A 101 2.66 -13.78 14.72
CA ASP A 101 1.52 -13.49 13.86
C ASP A 101 0.24 -13.93 14.57
N VAL A 102 -0.71 -13.01 14.70
CA VAL A 102 -2.05 -13.27 15.22
C VAL A 102 -3.02 -13.31 14.05
N LEU A 103 -3.55 -14.50 13.78
CA LEU A 103 -4.47 -14.73 12.66
C LEU A 103 -5.91 -14.38 13.06
N VAL A 104 -6.68 -13.89 12.10
CA VAL A 104 -8.13 -13.70 12.26
C VAL A 104 -8.83 -15.06 12.25
N GLU A 105 -9.87 -15.23 13.08
CA GLU A 105 -10.60 -16.49 13.22
C GLU A 105 -11.32 -16.92 11.93
N ASN A 106 -11.96 -15.97 11.25
CA ASN A 106 -12.73 -16.21 10.03
C ASN A 106 -11.89 -15.94 8.78
N LEU A 107 -11.20 -16.97 8.31
CA LEU A 107 -10.35 -16.92 7.12
C LEU A 107 -11.16 -17.16 5.82
N ASP A 108 -10.97 -16.28 4.84
CA ASP A 108 -11.65 -16.39 3.55
C ASP A 108 -11.08 -17.56 2.71
N LYS A 109 -11.96 -18.31 2.04
CA LYS A 109 -11.58 -19.48 1.21
C LYS A 109 -10.69 -19.07 0.03
N GLU A 110 -10.77 -17.81 -0.41
CA GLU A 110 -9.97 -17.28 -1.53
C GLU A 110 -8.47 -17.25 -1.25
N LEU A 111 -8.08 -17.12 0.02
CA LEU A 111 -6.68 -17.09 0.42
C LEU A 111 -5.95 -18.40 0.08
N LYS A 112 -6.68 -19.51 -0.05
CA LYS A 112 -6.14 -20.81 -0.49
C LYS A 112 -5.49 -20.74 -1.88
N LYS A 113 -5.88 -19.78 -2.73
CA LYS A 113 -5.27 -19.59 -4.05
C LYS A 113 -3.85 -19.03 -3.98
N LYS A 114 -3.46 -18.40 -2.86
CA LYS A 114 -2.18 -17.73 -2.70
C LYS A 114 -1.31 -18.31 -1.59
N ILE A 115 -1.93 -18.77 -0.49
CA ILE A 115 -1.24 -19.26 0.71
C ILE A 115 -1.91 -20.56 1.19
N LYS A 116 -1.12 -21.46 1.77
CA LYS A 116 -1.63 -22.60 2.54
C LYS A 116 -2.24 -22.08 3.85
N VAL A 117 -3.56 -22.05 3.91
CA VAL A 117 -4.30 -21.52 5.07
C VAL A 117 -4.19 -22.50 6.25
N PRO A 118 -3.72 -22.06 7.43
CA PRO A 118 -3.65 -22.93 8.61
C PRO A 118 -5.07 -23.27 9.11
N LYS A 119 -5.26 -24.52 9.57
CA LYS A 119 -6.54 -25.01 10.12
C LYS A 119 -6.77 -24.63 11.59
N LYS A 120 -5.78 -24.04 12.26
CA LYS A 120 -5.86 -23.64 13.68
C LYS A 120 -6.61 -22.31 13.80
N LYS A 121 -7.55 -22.23 14.75
CA LYS A 121 -8.30 -21.00 15.07
C LYS A 121 -7.33 -19.90 15.55
N GLY A 122 -7.65 -18.64 15.25
CA GLY A 122 -6.89 -17.47 15.68
C GLY A 122 -6.80 -17.37 17.20
N GLN A 123 -5.70 -16.80 17.71
CA GLN A 123 -5.60 -16.38 19.11
C GLN A 123 -6.19 -14.97 19.25
N LYS A 124 -6.78 -14.66 20.40
CA LYS A 124 -7.20 -13.28 20.69
C LYS A 124 -5.97 -12.40 20.84
N ILE A 125 -6.07 -11.14 20.40
CA ILE A 125 -4.97 -10.16 20.47
C ILE A 125 -4.61 -9.84 21.92
N GLU A 126 -5.58 -9.89 22.83
CA GLU A 126 -5.44 -9.59 24.27
C GLU A 126 -4.50 -10.57 25.00
N ASP A 127 -4.37 -11.81 24.51
CA ASP A 127 -3.52 -12.83 25.11
C ASP A 127 -2.03 -12.69 24.72
N VAL A 128 -1.70 -11.70 23.88
CA VAL A 128 -0.36 -11.56 23.31
C VAL A 128 0.49 -10.59 24.13
N LYS A 129 1.09 -11.11 25.21
CA LYS A 129 2.18 -10.43 25.93
C LYS A 129 3.51 -10.67 25.22
N VAL A 130 3.80 -9.89 24.19
CA VAL A 130 5.08 -9.95 23.46
C VAL A 130 5.67 -8.54 23.41
N GLU A 131 6.96 -8.41 23.72
CA GLU A 131 7.69 -7.16 23.48
C GLU A 131 7.83 -6.91 21.98
N TYR A 132 7.29 -5.80 21.49
CA TYR A 132 7.33 -5.41 20.08
C TYR A 132 7.77 -3.95 19.93
N ASP A 133 8.44 -3.68 18.82
CA ASP A 133 8.84 -2.32 18.43
C ASP A 133 7.92 -1.77 17.34
N ASN A 134 7.39 -2.65 16.48
CA ASN A 134 6.53 -2.26 15.36
C ASN A 134 5.41 -3.28 15.14
N ILE A 135 4.25 -2.78 14.73
CA ILE A 135 3.10 -3.62 14.36
C ILE A 135 2.79 -3.37 12.89
N LYS A 136 2.52 -4.45 12.15
CA LYS A 136 1.99 -4.38 10.79
C LYS A 136 0.75 -5.25 10.66
N VAL A 137 -0.14 -4.86 9.78
CA VAL A 137 -1.34 -5.62 9.47
C VAL A 137 -1.18 -6.27 8.11
N ILE A 138 -1.37 -7.58 8.03
CA ILE A 138 -1.43 -8.30 6.76
C ILE A 138 -2.86 -8.22 6.26
N CYS A 139 -3.03 -7.57 5.10
CA CYS A 139 -4.32 -7.42 4.46
C CYS A 139 -4.33 -8.11 3.11
N HIS A 140 -5.53 -8.47 2.66
CA HIS A 140 -5.76 -8.95 1.30
C HIS A 140 -6.92 -8.23 0.62
N SER A 141 -6.84 -8.09 -0.71
CA SER A 141 -7.92 -7.54 -1.51
C SER A 141 -9.05 -8.55 -1.74
N VAL A 142 -10.30 -8.08 -1.65
CA VAL A 142 -11.50 -8.87 -1.99
C VAL A 142 -11.79 -8.71 -3.48
N VAL A 143 -11.04 -9.45 -4.29
CA VAL A 143 -11.07 -9.30 -5.76
C VAL A 143 -12.36 -9.83 -6.40
N LYS A 144 -13.16 -10.67 -5.72
CA LYS A 144 -14.46 -11.13 -6.26
C LYS A 144 -15.43 -9.99 -6.60
N LYS A 145 -15.33 -8.87 -5.89
CA LYS A 145 -16.18 -7.70 -6.13
C LYS A 145 -15.74 -6.90 -7.37
N THR A 146 -14.61 -7.28 -7.97
CA THR A 146 -13.98 -6.58 -9.08
C THR A 146 -13.80 -7.55 -10.23
N ASN A 147 -13.97 -7.11 -11.47
CA ASN A 147 -13.72 -7.96 -12.64
C ASN A 147 -12.25 -7.97 -13.10
N VAL A 148 -11.33 -7.46 -12.27
CA VAL A 148 -9.91 -7.29 -12.62
C VAL A 148 -9.12 -8.59 -12.48
N LYS A 149 -9.31 -9.34 -11.39
CA LYS A 149 -8.45 -10.48 -11.05
C LYS A 149 -9.17 -11.54 -10.23
N LYS A 150 -8.77 -12.81 -10.39
CA LYS A 150 -9.33 -13.95 -9.65
C LYS A 150 -8.56 -14.35 -8.39
N THR A 151 -7.30 -13.94 -8.28
CA THR A 151 -6.41 -14.24 -7.15
C THR A 151 -6.23 -13.00 -6.28
N PRO A 152 -6.48 -13.10 -4.96
CA PRO A 152 -6.38 -11.95 -4.08
C PRO A 152 -4.92 -11.51 -3.95
N ASP A 153 -4.71 -10.20 -3.86
CA ASP A 153 -3.41 -9.65 -3.55
C ASP A 153 -3.25 -9.48 -2.05
N LEU A 154 -2.01 -9.62 -1.55
CA LEU A 154 -1.71 -9.69 -0.12
C LEU A 154 -0.51 -8.81 0.14
N SER A 155 -0.62 -7.93 1.12
CA SER A 155 0.41 -6.96 1.47
C SER A 155 0.42 -6.71 2.98
N GLU A 156 1.60 -6.36 3.48
CA GLU A 156 1.76 -5.84 4.85
C GLU A 156 1.57 -4.33 4.81
N LEU A 157 0.68 -3.83 5.64
CA LEU A 157 0.41 -2.42 5.84
C LEU A 157 0.97 -1.96 7.20
N GLY A 158 1.57 -0.77 7.21
CA GLY A 158 1.95 -0.11 8.45
C GLY A 158 0.73 0.47 9.17
N LEU A 159 0.80 0.47 10.49
CA LEU A 159 0.00 1.34 11.35
C LEU A 159 0.80 2.60 11.68
#